data_AF-A0A1G8VZ24-F1
#
_entry.id   AF-A0A1G8VZ24-F1
#
_cell.length_a   1.000
_cell.length_b   1.000
_cell.length_c   1.000
_cell.angle_alpha   90.00
_cell.angle_beta   90.00
_cell.angle_gamma   90.00
#
_symmetry.space_group_name_H-M   'P 1'
#
loop_
_entity.id
_entity.type
_entity.pdbx_description
1 polymer ?
#
loop_
_entity_poly.entity_id
_entity_poly.type
_entity_poly.pdbx_seq_one_letter_code
_entity_poly.pdbx_strand_id
1 'polypeptide(L)'
;MNQYNQLKSRDNETITLREALQVLIPIAAVVFLFVSIFVGRTFVAPRVKRAVSYNKLIKKTIKEGDILTLGKYDWNNWRVLKVENDRVLVINEDCIGVMNMDGIVSNYDPHLGKGYLMYPYIPQDAEILHAERWKYTGLKKWLNDIYFDVTFNDEEKALFCDTENGRIFILSRDEAREYFKSDRDRTAKFIKGNVPWWLRSSSSYEINVYNDYVTSEGEIDGNSICYNSSNIGVRPAMWLKLGE
;
A
#
# COMPACT_ATOMS: atom_id res chain seq x y z
N MET A 1 40.09 -62.96 -1.24
CA MET A 1 40.66 -61.88 -2.08
C MET A 1 40.07 -61.98 -3.50
N ASN A 2 38.78 -61.63 -3.71
CA ASN A 2 38.20 -61.60 -5.07
C ASN A 2 36.84 -60.89 -5.27
N GLN A 3 36.15 -60.36 -4.24
CA GLN A 3 34.93 -59.57 -4.43
C GLN A 3 35.17 -58.05 -4.52
N TYR A 4 36.26 -57.54 -3.92
CA TYR A 4 36.56 -56.10 -3.90
C TYR A 4 36.97 -55.54 -5.28
N ASN A 5 37.54 -56.38 -6.15
CA ASN A 5 37.95 -55.97 -7.50
C ASN A 5 36.81 -56.04 -8.53
N GLN A 6 35.73 -56.79 -8.27
CA GLN A 6 34.55 -56.83 -9.15
C GLN A 6 33.60 -55.64 -8.93
N LEU A 7 33.62 -55.01 -7.76
CA LEU A 7 32.85 -53.79 -7.50
C LEU A 7 33.52 -52.56 -8.13
N LYS A 8 34.85 -52.52 -8.23
CA LYS A 8 35.59 -51.37 -8.77
C LYS A 8 35.57 -51.26 -10.31
N SER A 9 35.18 -52.33 -11.01
CA SER A 9 35.09 -52.32 -12.49
C SER A 9 33.71 -51.95 -13.03
N ARG A 10 32.75 -51.64 -12.15
CA ARG A 10 31.35 -51.38 -12.53
C ARG A 10 30.97 -49.90 -12.58
N ASP A 11 31.89 -49.01 -12.21
CA ASP A 11 31.56 -47.59 -11.92
C ASP A 11 32.08 -46.59 -12.96
N ASN A 12 32.65 -47.03 -14.10
CA ASN A 12 33.08 -46.14 -15.18
C ASN A 12 32.33 -46.43 -16.50
N GLU A 13 31.00 -46.53 -16.46
CA GLU A 13 30.21 -46.32 -17.66
C GLU A 13 30.36 -44.83 -18.04
N THR A 14 31.16 -44.57 -19.07
CA THR A 14 31.27 -43.25 -19.68
C THR A 14 29.92 -42.93 -20.30
N ILE A 15 29.07 -42.19 -19.56
CA ILE A 15 27.82 -41.65 -20.09
C ILE A 15 28.18 -40.94 -21.39
N THR A 16 27.60 -41.40 -22.50
CA THR A 16 27.91 -40.81 -23.78
C THR A 16 27.35 -39.39 -23.80
N LEU A 17 28.04 -38.46 -24.47
CA LEU A 17 27.59 -37.06 -24.60
C LEU A 17 26.12 -36.98 -25.07
N ARG A 18 25.69 -37.94 -25.90
CA ARG A 18 24.34 -38.05 -26.43
C ARG A 18 23.30 -38.37 -25.35
N GLU A 19 23.58 -39.32 -24.46
CA GLU A 19 22.70 -39.69 -23.35
C GLU A 19 22.60 -38.55 -22.33
N ALA A 20 23.74 -37.90 -22.02
CA ALA A 20 23.75 -36.71 -21.18
C ALA A 20 22.89 -35.57 -21.77
N LEU A 21 23.01 -35.29 -23.07
CA LEU A 21 22.21 -34.26 -23.75
C LEU A 21 20.72 -34.58 -23.77
N GLN A 22 20.34 -35.86 -23.97
CA GLN A 22 18.92 -36.28 -23.95
C GLN A 22 18.23 -36.02 -22.62
N VAL A 23 18.97 -36.05 -21.51
CA VAL A 23 18.46 -35.74 -20.17
C VAL A 23 18.56 -34.25 -19.85
N LEU A 24 19.65 -33.58 -20.24
CA LEU A 24 19.88 -32.18 -19.92
C LEU A 24 18.94 -31.22 -20.67
N ILE A 25 18.60 -31.50 -21.93
CA ILE A 25 17.70 -30.65 -22.73
C ILE A 25 16.31 -30.50 -22.08
N PRO A 26 15.58 -31.57 -21.70
CA PRO A 26 14.27 -31.42 -21.07
C PRO A 26 14.36 -30.74 -19.70
N ILE A 27 15.42 -31.00 -18.91
CA ILE A 27 15.64 -30.30 -17.63
C ILE A 27 15.83 -28.80 -17.87
N ALA A 28 16.69 -28.42 -18.82
CA ALA A 28 16.92 -27.02 -19.17
C ALA A 28 15.64 -26.34 -19.67
N ALA A 29 14.82 -27.03 -20.47
CA ALA A 29 13.53 -26.52 -20.94
C ALA A 29 12.55 -26.28 -19.78
N VAL A 30 12.47 -27.19 -18.82
CA VAL A 30 11.63 -27.04 -17.61
C VAL A 30 12.13 -25.87 -16.75
N VAL A 31 13.44 -25.78 -16.50
CA VAL A 31 14.04 -24.65 -15.75
C VAL A 31 13.75 -23.33 -16.45
N PHE A 32 13.94 -23.26 -17.78
CA PHE A 32 13.64 -22.07 -18.57
C PHE A 32 12.17 -21.67 -18.47
N LEU A 33 11.24 -22.63 -18.50
CA LEU A 33 9.81 -22.36 -18.34
C LEU A 33 9.51 -21.78 -16.95
N PHE A 34 10.06 -22.36 -15.88
CA PHE A 34 9.88 -21.84 -14.52
C PHE A 34 10.46 -20.42 -14.37
N VAL A 35 11.66 -20.19 -14.90
CA VAL A 35 12.29 -18.86 -14.90
C VAL A 35 11.44 -17.87 -15.69
N SER A 36 10.93 -18.25 -16.87
CA SER A 36 10.09 -17.39 -17.71
C SER A 36 8.77 -17.03 -17.02
N ILE A 37 8.12 -18.00 -16.37
CA ILE A 37 6.90 -17.76 -15.57
C ILE A 37 7.22 -16.83 -14.40
N PHE A 38 8.33 -17.06 -13.69
CA PHE A 38 8.75 -16.22 -12.58
C PHE A 38 9.03 -14.79 -13.04
N VAL A 39 9.82 -14.60 -14.09
CA VAL A 39 10.15 -13.29 -14.66
C VAL A 39 8.89 -12.58 -15.17
N GLY A 40 8.01 -13.29 -15.88
CA GLY A 40 6.75 -12.75 -16.38
C GLY A 40 5.84 -12.27 -15.24
N ARG A 41 5.73 -13.03 -14.16
CA ARG A 41 4.91 -12.65 -12.99
C ARG A 41 5.50 -11.50 -12.18
N THR A 42 6.81 -11.51 -11.97
CA THR A 42 7.49 -10.54 -11.09
C THR A 42 7.74 -9.20 -11.77
N PHE A 43 7.99 -9.17 -13.08
CA PHE A 43 8.41 -7.94 -13.77
C PHE A 43 7.43 -7.46 -14.85
N VAL A 44 6.83 -8.37 -15.62
CA VAL A 44 5.98 -7.98 -16.77
C VAL A 44 4.56 -7.69 -16.33
N ALA A 45 3.94 -8.59 -15.57
CA ALA A 45 2.54 -8.45 -15.16
C ALA A 45 2.23 -7.15 -14.40
N PRO A 46 3.06 -6.67 -13.46
CA PRO A 46 2.78 -5.41 -12.77
C PRO A 46 2.83 -4.19 -13.69
N ARG A 47 3.79 -4.15 -14.61
CA ARG A 47 3.91 -3.08 -15.60
C ARG A 47 2.69 -3.03 -16.53
N VAL A 48 2.22 -4.19 -16.97
CA VAL A 48 1.00 -4.28 -17.80
C VAL A 48 -0.21 -3.79 -17.02
N LYS A 49 -0.39 -4.19 -15.75
CA LYS A 49 -1.51 -3.71 -14.91
C LYS A 49 -1.50 -2.19 -14.71
N ARG A 50 -0.33 -1.60 -14.48
CA ARG A 50 -0.18 -0.14 -14.39
C ARG A 50 -0.51 0.54 -15.70
N ALA A 51 0.02 0.06 -16.81
CA ALA A 51 -0.27 0.62 -18.13
C ALA A 51 -1.76 0.53 -18.46
N VAL A 52 -2.44 -0.56 -18.09
CA VAL A 52 -3.90 -0.70 -18.24
C VAL A 52 -4.64 0.32 -17.37
N SER A 53 -4.23 0.50 -16.12
CA SER A 53 -4.85 1.46 -15.19
C SER A 53 -4.67 2.91 -15.66
N TYR A 54 -3.46 3.25 -16.11
CA TYR A 54 -3.17 4.55 -16.71
C TYR A 54 -4.01 4.80 -17.96
N ASN A 55 -4.10 3.81 -18.87
CA ASN A 55 -4.94 3.93 -20.05
C ASN A 55 -6.43 4.14 -19.72
N LYS A 56 -6.94 3.51 -18.66
CA LYS A 56 -8.32 3.75 -18.20
C LYS A 56 -8.52 5.20 -17.74
N LEU A 57 -7.56 5.78 -17.02
CA LEU A 57 -7.58 7.18 -16.56
C LEU A 57 -7.60 8.15 -17.74
N ILE A 58 -6.72 7.94 -18.72
CA ILE A 58 -6.63 8.80 -19.91
C ILE A 58 -7.89 8.68 -20.78
N LYS A 59 -8.43 7.48 -20.97
CA LYS A 59 -9.61 7.26 -21.84
C LYS A 59 -10.95 7.54 -21.16
N LYS A 60 -10.97 7.98 -19.90
CA LYS A 60 -12.21 8.22 -19.12
C LYS A 60 -13.13 6.99 -19.05
N THR A 61 -12.58 5.79 -19.05
CA THR A 61 -13.38 4.54 -19.03
C THR A 61 -13.56 3.96 -17.61
N ILE A 62 -13.28 4.76 -16.58
CA ILE A 62 -13.28 4.32 -15.18
C ILE A 62 -14.68 4.38 -14.59
N LYS A 63 -14.99 3.44 -13.69
CA LYS A 63 -16.23 3.40 -12.93
C LYS A 63 -15.96 3.24 -11.43
N GLU A 64 -16.92 3.63 -10.60
CA GLU A 64 -16.88 3.34 -9.16
C GLU A 64 -16.74 1.83 -8.92
N GLY A 65 -15.86 1.48 -7.97
CA GLY A 65 -15.48 0.10 -7.67
C GLY A 65 -14.39 -0.49 -8.56
N ASP A 66 -13.97 0.18 -9.64
CA ASP A 66 -12.78 -0.24 -10.39
C ASP A 66 -11.55 -0.25 -9.49
N ILE A 67 -10.64 -1.20 -9.72
CA ILE A 67 -9.33 -1.24 -9.08
C ILE A 67 -8.27 -0.78 -10.07
N LEU A 68 -7.52 0.25 -9.68
CA LEU A 68 -6.36 0.77 -10.39
C LEU A 68 -5.08 0.30 -9.71
N THR A 69 -4.07 -0.06 -10.49
CA THR A 69 -2.72 -0.33 -9.97
C THR A 69 -1.85 0.88 -10.30
N LEU A 70 -1.34 1.55 -9.26
CA LEU A 70 -0.52 2.77 -9.37
C LEU A 70 0.62 2.72 -8.35
N GLY A 71 1.76 3.31 -8.69
CA GLY A 71 2.92 3.40 -7.82
C GLY A 71 3.75 2.11 -7.79
N LYS A 72 4.95 2.19 -7.22
CA LYS A 72 6.08 1.25 -7.36
C LYS A 72 5.79 -0.17 -6.90
N TYR A 73 4.84 -0.37 -6.00
CA TYR A 73 4.61 -1.66 -5.36
C TYR A 73 3.36 -2.36 -5.90
N ASP A 74 3.45 -3.67 -6.11
CA ASP A 74 2.38 -4.48 -6.73
C ASP A 74 1.14 -4.64 -5.84
N TRP A 75 1.29 -4.33 -4.54
CA TRP A 75 0.21 -4.34 -3.56
C TRP A 75 -0.53 -3.00 -3.48
N ASN A 76 -0.11 -1.98 -4.21
CA ASN A 76 -0.82 -0.70 -4.31
C ASN A 76 -2.03 -0.80 -5.25
N ASN A 77 -3.10 -1.39 -4.74
CA ASN A 77 -4.39 -1.45 -5.42
C ASN A 77 -5.25 -0.30 -4.92
N TRP A 78 -5.74 0.52 -5.83
CA TRP A 78 -6.50 1.72 -5.56
C TRP A 78 -7.93 1.54 -6.05
N ARG A 79 -8.88 1.41 -5.13
CA ARG A 79 -10.30 1.35 -5.44
C ARG A 79 -10.82 2.74 -5.76
N VAL A 80 -11.56 2.84 -6.86
CA VAL A 80 -12.29 4.04 -7.24
C VAL A 80 -13.52 4.19 -6.35
N LEU A 81 -13.55 5.25 -5.56
CA LEU A 81 -14.67 5.57 -4.68
C LEU A 81 -15.70 6.48 -5.37
N LYS A 82 -15.24 7.42 -6.20
CA LYS A 82 -16.10 8.40 -6.86
C LYS A 82 -15.49 8.84 -8.18
N VAL A 83 -16.32 8.97 -9.22
CA VAL A 83 -15.92 9.51 -10.52
C VAL A 83 -16.62 10.85 -10.76
N GLU A 84 -15.83 11.89 -11.04
CA GLU A 84 -16.29 13.21 -11.46
C GLU A 84 -15.87 13.46 -12.92
N ASN A 85 -16.33 14.57 -13.52
CA ASN A 85 -16.14 14.83 -14.96
C ASN A 85 -14.65 14.89 -15.38
N ASP A 86 -13.80 15.44 -14.51
CA ASP A 86 -12.39 15.74 -14.78
C ASP A 86 -11.43 15.02 -13.81
N ARG A 87 -11.96 14.32 -12.81
CA ARG A 87 -11.14 13.65 -11.79
C ARG A 87 -11.85 12.46 -11.16
N VAL A 88 -11.07 11.64 -10.48
CA VAL A 88 -11.52 10.43 -9.79
C VAL A 88 -10.91 10.36 -8.39
N LEU A 89 -11.74 10.03 -7.40
CA LEU A 89 -11.28 9.75 -6.05
C LEU A 89 -10.96 8.27 -5.93
N VAL A 90 -9.76 7.97 -5.46
CA VAL A 90 -9.34 6.60 -5.20
C VAL A 90 -8.83 6.45 -3.77
N ILE A 91 -8.98 5.26 -3.21
CA ILE A 91 -8.44 4.85 -1.91
C ILE A 91 -7.66 3.55 -2.06
N ASN A 92 -6.59 3.38 -1.30
CA ASN A 92 -5.89 2.09 -1.27
C ASN A 92 -6.80 1.01 -0.67
N GLU A 93 -6.82 -0.18 -1.26
CA GLU A 93 -7.59 -1.33 -0.77
C GLU A 93 -7.15 -1.70 0.65
N ASP A 94 -5.85 -1.66 0.89
CA ASP A 94 -5.21 -2.05 2.13
C ASP A 94 -4.49 -0.87 2.79
N CYS A 95 -4.15 -1.01 4.07
CA CYS A 95 -3.29 -0.06 4.73
C CYS A 95 -1.86 -0.21 4.21
N ILE A 96 -1.18 0.92 3.99
CA ILE A 96 0.19 0.95 3.46
C ILE A 96 1.26 0.87 4.56
N GLY A 97 0.83 0.95 5.80
CA GLY A 97 1.67 1.03 6.99
C GLY A 97 0.81 1.23 8.22
N VAL A 98 1.45 1.18 9.38
CA VAL A 98 0.87 1.49 10.68
C VAL A 98 1.69 2.61 11.28
N MET A 99 1.03 3.73 11.59
CA MET A 99 1.67 4.97 12.05
C MET A 99 0.73 5.71 12.97
N ASN A 100 1.26 6.50 13.90
CA ASN A 100 0.41 7.46 14.61
C ASN A 100 0.08 8.67 13.70
N MET A 101 -0.88 9.50 14.12
CA MET A 101 -1.23 10.72 13.38
C MET A 101 -0.06 11.70 13.23
N ASP A 102 0.88 11.71 14.17
CA ASP A 102 2.08 12.55 14.08
C ASP A 102 3.10 12.04 13.04
N GLY A 103 2.81 10.96 12.30
CA GLY A 103 3.66 10.42 11.25
C GLY A 103 4.87 9.64 11.77
N ILE A 104 4.86 9.29 13.06
CA ILE A 104 5.87 8.45 13.70
C ILE A 104 5.42 7.00 13.54
N VAL A 105 6.27 6.18 12.91
CA VAL A 105 6.15 4.72 12.99
C VAL A 105 6.42 4.36 14.44
N SER A 106 5.43 3.77 15.11
CA SER A 106 5.65 3.17 16.41
C SER A 106 6.53 1.93 16.27
N ASN A 107 7.83 2.14 16.21
CA ASN A 107 8.78 1.08 16.47
C ASN A 107 8.90 0.94 17.98
N TYR A 108 8.11 0.03 18.56
CA TYR A 108 8.74 -0.90 19.49
C TYR A 108 9.44 -1.96 18.61
N ASP A 109 10.59 -1.58 18.04
CA ASP A 109 11.56 -2.52 17.49
C ASP A 109 12.56 -2.82 18.61
N PRO A 110 12.51 -4.01 19.24
CA PRO A 110 13.41 -4.36 20.33
C PRO A 110 14.90 -4.44 19.91
N HIS A 111 15.22 -4.33 18.62
CA HIS A 111 16.58 -4.35 18.10
C HIS A 111 17.16 -2.95 17.77
N LEU A 112 16.35 -1.89 17.63
CA LEU A 112 16.82 -0.57 17.18
C LEU A 112 16.88 0.53 18.25
N GLY A 113 16.37 0.30 19.46
CA GLY A 113 16.75 1.04 20.67
C GLY A 113 16.59 2.58 20.69
N LYS A 114 15.90 3.21 19.73
CA LYS A 114 15.65 4.66 19.73
C LYS A 114 14.28 5.00 19.13
N GLY A 115 13.35 5.40 20.01
CA GLY A 115 12.13 6.11 19.61
C GLY A 115 12.41 7.61 19.59
N TYR A 116 12.16 8.28 18.45
CA TYR A 116 12.14 9.73 18.38
C TYR A 116 10.70 10.22 18.58
N LEU A 117 10.45 10.91 19.69
CA LEU A 117 9.30 11.80 19.85
C LEU A 117 9.63 13.08 19.06
N MET A 118 9.00 13.24 17.90
CA MET A 118 8.91 14.54 17.27
C MET A 118 7.45 14.94 17.31
N TYR A 119 7.03 15.53 18.42
CA TYR A 119 5.78 16.28 18.47
C TYR A 119 5.82 17.30 17.32
N PRO A 120 4.78 17.43 16.48
CA PRO A 120 4.65 18.65 15.71
C PRO A 120 4.66 19.80 16.70
N TYR A 121 5.51 20.81 16.47
CA TYR A 121 5.48 22.06 17.23
C TYR A 121 4.11 22.69 17.00
N ILE A 122 3.18 22.45 17.92
CA ILE A 122 1.94 23.20 18.05
C ILE A 122 2.33 24.43 18.87
N PRO A 123 2.31 25.64 18.28
CA PRO A 123 2.55 26.85 19.05
C PRO A 123 1.61 26.88 20.26
N GLN A 124 2.13 27.20 21.46
CA GLN A 124 1.34 27.18 22.71
C GLN A 124 0.15 28.14 22.69
N ASP A 125 0.11 29.04 21.72
CA ASP A 125 -0.90 30.05 21.45
C ASP A 125 -1.79 29.75 20.23
N ALA A 126 -1.51 28.67 19.48
CA ALA A 126 -2.36 28.28 18.38
C ALA A 126 -3.61 27.57 18.91
N GLU A 127 -4.75 28.27 18.90
CA GLU A 127 -6.08 27.64 18.89
C GLU A 127 -6.24 26.86 17.57
N ILE A 128 -5.50 25.76 17.41
CA ILE A 128 -5.72 24.85 16.29
C ILE A 128 -7.04 24.14 16.59
N LEU A 129 -8.12 24.62 15.98
CA LEU A 129 -9.36 23.85 15.88
C LEU A 129 -8.99 22.47 15.32
N HIS A 130 -9.41 21.39 15.99
CA HIS A 130 -9.05 20.02 15.58
C HIS A 130 -9.42 19.69 14.13
N ALA A 131 -10.40 20.40 13.56
CA ALA A 131 -10.74 20.34 12.14
C ALA A 131 -9.54 20.65 11.21
N GLU A 132 -8.58 21.47 11.68
CA GLU A 132 -7.35 21.81 10.96
C GLU A 132 -6.15 20.93 11.34
N ARG A 133 -6.29 20.02 12.31
CA ARG A 133 -5.16 19.20 12.82
C ARG A 133 -4.45 18.46 11.69
N TRP A 134 -5.20 17.89 10.74
CA TRP A 134 -4.67 17.22 9.55
C TRP A 134 -3.57 18.04 8.85
N LYS A 135 -3.78 19.36 8.71
CA LYS A 135 -2.89 20.29 8.00
C LYS A 135 -1.48 20.33 8.58
N TYR A 136 -1.34 20.07 9.88
CA TYR A 136 -0.07 20.15 10.61
C TYR A 136 0.44 18.78 11.06
N THR A 137 -0.18 17.68 10.63
CA THR A 137 0.25 16.34 11.04
C THR A 137 1.51 15.88 10.30
N GLY A 138 2.39 15.20 11.02
CA GLY A 138 3.53 14.53 10.39
C GLY A 138 3.10 13.38 9.47
N LEU A 139 1.91 12.78 9.68
CA LEU A 139 1.36 11.79 8.75
C LEU A 139 1.03 12.44 7.38
N LYS A 140 0.40 13.61 7.35
CA LYS A 140 0.20 14.38 6.10
C LYS A 140 1.53 14.65 5.42
N LYS A 141 2.53 15.13 6.19
CA LYS A 141 3.87 15.40 5.67
C LYS A 141 4.53 14.15 5.09
N TRP A 142 4.52 13.03 5.81
CA TRP A 142 5.09 11.76 5.34
C TRP A 142 4.41 11.27 4.06
N LEU A 143 3.07 11.32 3.99
CA LEU A 143 2.32 10.93 2.80
C LEU A 143 2.68 11.79 1.59
N ASN A 144 2.80 13.11 1.76
CA ASN A 144 2.98 14.04 0.66
C ASN A 144 4.45 14.30 0.26
N ASP A 145 5.40 14.09 1.16
CA ASP A 145 6.83 14.36 0.90
C ASP A 145 7.62 13.08 0.66
N ILE A 146 7.35 12.01 1.42
CA ILE A 146 8.18 10.79 1.38
C ILE A 146 7.48 9.71 0.58
N TYR A 147 6.26 9.35 1.00
CA TYR A 147 5.51 8.28 0.34
C TYR A 147 5.20 8.64 -1.11
N PHE A 148 4.72 9.87 -1.37
CA PHE A 148 4.48 10.37 -2.72
C PHE A 148 5.73 10.27 -3.61
N ASP A 149 6.89 10.69 -3.12
CA ASP A 149 8.09 10.76 -3.93
C ASP A 149 8.74 9.41 -4.23
N VAL A 150 8.69 8.48 -3.27
CA VAL A 150 9.28 7.15 -3.40
C VAL A 150 8.36 6.19 -4.15
N THR A 151 7.03 6.41 -4.06
CA THR A 151 6.04 5.47 -4.57
C THR A 151 5.69 5.74 -6.03
N PHE A 152 5.49 6.98 -6.45
CA PHE A 152 4.96 7.27 -7.79
C PHE A 152 6.06 7.74 -8.74
N ASN A 153 5.93 7.40 -10.02
CA ASN A 153 6.80 7.95 -11.08
C ASN A 153 6.27 9.30 -11.60
N ASP A 154 7.04 10.00 -12.44
CA ASP A 154 6.68 11.35 -12.90
C ASP A 154 5.37 11.40 -13.71
N GLU A 155 5.11 10.38 -14.54
CA GLU A 155 3.87 10.26 -15.31
C GLU A 155 2.64 10.10 -14.41
N GLU A 156 2.76 9.28 -13.36
CA GLU A 156 1.72 9.10 -12.35
C GLU A 156 1.54 10.38 -11.52
N LYS A 157 2.65 11.00 -11.08
CA LYS A 157 2.63 12.25 -10.29
C LYS A 157 1.92 13.39 -11.03
N ALA A 158 2.03 13.45 -12.36
CA ALA A 158 1.34 14.45 -13.17
C ALA A 158 -0.19 14.35 -13.11
N LEU A 159 -0.72 13.17 -12.76
CA LEU A 159 -2.16 12.93 -12.61
C LEU A 159 -2.71 13.43 -11.28
N PHE A 160 -1.89 13.71 -10.27
CA PHE A 160 -2.40 14.08 -8.95
C PHE A 160 -3.07 15.46 -8.98
N CYS A 161 -4.22 15.55 -8.32
CA CYS A 161 -4.82 16.83 -7.98
C CYS A 161 -4.21 17.33 -6.67
N ASP A 162 -3.80 18.60 -6.65
CA ASP A 162 -3.48 19.27 -5.40
C ASP A 162 -4.77 19.78 -4.75
N THR A 163 -4.93 19.50 -3.47
CA THR A 163 -6.13 19.85 -2.69
C THR A 163 -5.71 20.45 -1.36
N GLU A 164 -6.64 21.08 -0.64
CA GLU A 164 -6.39 21.54 0.73
C GLU A 164 -5.89 20.41 1.67
N ASN A 165 -6.33 19.19 1.40
CA ASN A 165 -5.93 18.00 2.15
C ASN A 165 -4.55 17.45 1.73
N GLY A 166 -3.94 18.01 0.68
CA GLY A 166 -2.72 17.52 0.04
C GLY A 166 -3.01 16.66 -1.20
N ARG A 167 -1.93 16.20 -1.85
CA ARG A 167 -1.96 15.30 -3.00
C ARG A 167 -2.40 13.89 -2.57
N ILE A 168 -1.93 13.47 -1.40
CA ILE A 168 -2.34 12.23 -0.73
C ILE A 168 -2.87 12.57 0.66
N PHE A 169 -4.01 12.01 1.01
CA PHE A 169 -4.67 12.23 2.29
C PHE A 169 -5.30 10.95 2.84
N ILE A 170 -5.93 11.02 4.00
CA ILE A 170 -6.80 9.97 4.53
C ILE A 170 -8.23 10.53 4.57
N LEU A 171 -9.25 9.68 4.40
CA LEU A 171 -10.63 10.16 4.34
C LEU A 171 -11.08 10.77 5.67
N SER A 172 -12.05 11.67 5.60
CA SER A 172 -12.83 12.10 6.78
C SER A 172 -13.88 11.06 7.13
N ARG A 173 -14.46 11.20 8.32
CA ARG A 173 -15.64 10.46 8.75
C ARG A 173 -16.76 10.52 7.74
N ASP A 174 -17.09 11.72 7.26
CA ASP A 174 -18.24 11.91 6.39
C ASP A 174 -17.98 11.27 5.02
N GLU A 175 -16.78 11.44 4.46
CA GLU A 175 -16.36 10.73 3.25
C GLU A 175 -16.38 9.21 3.44
N ALA A 176 -15.93 8.69 4.59
CA ALA A 176 -15.97 7.27 4.89
C ALA A 176 -17.41 6.73 5.10
N ARG A 177 -18.37 7.58 5.45
CA ARG A 177 -19.80 7.23 5.50
C ARG A 177 -20.45 7.31 4.13
N GLU A 178 -20.07 8.29 3.33
CA GLU A 178 -20.60 8.51 1.99
C GLU A 178 -20.16 7.40 1.01
N TYR A 179 -18.86 7.09 1.00
CA TYR A 179 -18.29 6.25 -0.06
C TYR A 179 -18.33 4.75 0.21
N PHE A 180 -18.56 4.33 1.45
CA PHE A 180 -18.63 2.92 1.81
C PHE A 180 -20.05 2.51 2.18
N LYS A 181 -20.55 1.44 1.55
CA LYS A 181 -21.95 1.01 1.67
C LYS A 181 -22.26 0.29 2.99
N SER A 182 -21.24 -0.19 3.69
CA SER A 182 -21.38 -0.94 4.94
C SER A 182 -20.08 -0.93 5.75
N ASP A 183 -20.14 -1.29 7.02
CA ASP A 183 -18.95 -1.45 7.86
C ASP A 183 -17.95 -2.43 7.23
N ARG A 184 -18.44 -3.59 6.77
CA ARG A 184 -17.61 -4.59 6.10
C ARG A 184 -16.82 -4.01 4.92
N ASP A 185 -17.42 -3.09 4.17
CA ASP A 185 -16.79 -2.44 3.02
C ASP A 185 -15.68 -1.46 3.44
N ARG A 186 -15.81 -0.87 4.63
CA ARG A 186 -14.78 0.00 5.24
C ARG A 186 -13.58 -0.76 5.80
N THR A 187 -13.66 -2.07 5.98
CA THR A 187 -12.52 -2.85 6.50
C THR A 187 -11.30 -2.72 5.58
N ALA A 188 -10.10 -2.78 6.17
CA ALA A 188 -8.83 -2.73 5.46
C ALA A 188 -7.85 -3.68 6.10
N LYS A 189 -6.92 -4.26 5.32
CA LYS A 189 -5.91 -5.17 5.85
C LYS A 189 -4.54 -4.52 5.96
N PHE A 190 -3.71 -5.08 6.82
CA PHE A 190 -2.27 -4.86 6.81
C PHE A 190 -1.56 -6.20 7.04
N ILE A 191 -0.69 -6.59 6.11
CA ILE A 191 0.10 -7.84 6.10
C ILE A 191 -0.77 -9.12 6.14
N LYS A 192 -1.40 -9.46 7.26
CA LYS A 192 -2.15 -10.72 7.46
C LYS A 192 -3.50 -10.56 8.18
N GLY A 193 -3.94 -9.36 8.51
CA GLY A 193 -5.20 -9.17 9.24
C GLY A 193 -5.86 -7.84 8.98
N ASN A 194 -7.15 -7.76 9.32
CA ASN A 194 -7.85 -6.49 9.38
C ASN A 194 -7.22 -5.62 10.46
N VAL A 195 -6.99 -4.35 10.16
CA VAL A 195 -6.48 -3.38 11.11
C VAL A 195 -7.41 -2.17 11.15
N PRO A 196 -7.54 -1.51 12.31
CA PRO A 196 -8.16 -0.21 12.34
C PRO A 196 -7.37 0.78 11.47
N TRP A 197 -7.99 1.82 10.93
CA TRP A 197 -7.30 2.83 10.12
C TRP A 197 -7.81 4.25 10.34
N TRP A 198 -6.91 5.23 10.24
CA TRP A 198 -7.17 6.63 10.60
C TRP A 198 -8.12 7.36 9.65
N LEU A 199 -8.91 8.27 10.22
CA LEU A 199 -9.67 9.30 9.49
C LEU A 199 -9.11 10.70 9.78
N ARG A 200 -9.22 11.64 8.84
CA ARG A 200 -8.67 13.01 9.03
C ARG A 200 -9.53 13.92 9.93
N SER A 201 -10.79 13.58 10.18
CA SER A 201 -11.70 14.35 11.04
C SER A 201 -11.82 13.73 12.43
N SER A 202 -12.32 14.50 13.40
CA SER A 202 -12.69 14.02 14.75
C SER A 202 -14.15 14.34 15.06
N SER A 203 -14.86 13.50 15.84
CA SER A 203 -16.20 13.84 16.39
C SER A 203 -16.17 15.04 17.32
N SER A 204 -15.05 15.23 18.01
CA SER A 204 -15.00 16.05 19.20
C SER A 204 -14.19 17.30 18.97
N TYR A 205 -14.70 18.40 19.50
CA TYR A 205 -14.03 19.69 19.53
C TYR A 205 -13.13 19.83 20.78
N GLU A 206 -13.06 18.81 21.63
CA GLU A 206 -12.26 18.85 22.87
C GLU A 206 -10.76 18.75 22.60
N ILE A 207 -9.98 19.55 23.33
CA ILE A 207 -8.53 19.76 23.12
C ILE A 207 -7.68 18.48 23.18
N ASN A 208 -8.23 17.38 23.72
CA ASN A 208 -7.53 16.11 23.95
C ASN A 208 -8.10 14.93 23.15
N VAL A 209 -9.03 15.16 22.21
CA VAL A 209 -9.62 14.06 21.44
C VAL A 209 -8.85 13.84 20.15
N TYR A 210 -8.57 12.58 19.87
CA TYR A 210 -7.84 12.14 18.69
C TYR A 210 -8.75 12.16 17.46
N ASN A 211 -8.12 12.04 16.31
CA ASN A 211 -8.79 11.75 15.05
C ASN A 211 -9.65 10.48 15.16
N ASP A 212 -10.77 10.48 14.45
CA ASP A 212 -11.59 9.29 14.32
C ASP A 212 -10.82 8.19 13.59
N TYR A 213 -11.30 6.97 13.70
CA TYR A 213 -10.77 5.85 12.98
C TYR A 213 -11.88 4.87 12.63
N VAL A 214 -11.57 4.00 11.70
CA VAL A 214 -12.39 2.83 11.38
C VAL A 214 -11.83 1.65 12.14
N THR A 215 -12.66 0.87 12.83
CA THR A 215 -12.25 -0.34 13.56
C THR A 215 -11.87 -1.49 12.61
N SER A 216 -11.32 -2.59 13.14
CA SER A 216 -11.02 -3.80 12.34
C SER A 216 -12.28 -4.47 11.75
N GLU A 217 -13.45 -4.17 12.33
CA GLU A 217 -14.78 -4.62 11.92
C GLU A 217 -15.44 -3.64 10.94
N GLY A 218 -14.87 -2.44 10.78
CA GLY A 218 -15.32 -1.43 9.83
C GLY A 218 -16.24 -0.36 10.39
N GLU A 219 -16.49 -0.37 11.69
CA GLU A 219 -17.28 0.65 12.39
C GLU A 219 -16.46 1.94 12.50
N ILE A 220 -17.12 3.11 12.46
CA ILE A 220 -16.44 4.39 12.70
C ILE A 220 -16.56 4.72 14.18
N ASP A 221 -15.41 4.82 14.85
CA ASP A 221 -15.32 5.24 16.25
C ASP A 221 -14.59 6.59 16.34
N GLY A 222 -15.11 7.46 17.20
CA GLY A 222 -14.56 8.78 17.47
C GLY A 222 -14.63 9.20 18.94
N ASN A 223 -14.87 8.24 19.84
CA ASN A 223 -15.00 8.48 21.28
C ASN A 223 -13.89 7.82 22.11
N SER A 224 -12.95 7.13 21.45
CA SER A 224 -11.89 6.44 22.18
C SER A 224 -10.70 7.37 22.43
N ILE A 225 -10.28 7.39 23.69
CA ILE A 225 -9.00 7.91 24.20
C ILE A 225 -7.91 7.03 23.57
N CYS A 226 -7.64 7.17 22.27
CA CYS A 226 -6.61 6.45 21.53
C CYS A 226 -5.24 7.04 21.86
N TYR A 227 -4.88 7.03 23.14
CA TYR A 227 -3.75 7.77 23.67
C TYR A 227 -2.38 7.27 23.19
N ASN A 228 -2.31 6.08 22.59
CA ASN A 228 -1.03 5.48 22.23
C ASN A 228 -1.12 4.25 21.31
N SER A 229 -2.23 4.06 20.57
CA SER A 229 -2.35 2.87 19.72
C SER A 229 -1.45 2.99 18.49
N SER A 230 -0.22 2.56 18.69
CA SER A 230 0.84 2.18 17.74
C SER A 230 0.41 1.18 16.65
N ASN A 231 -0.89 0.90 16.50
CA ASN A 231 -1.43 -0.17 15.68
C ASN A 231 -2.61 0.28 14.78
N ILE A 232 -2.71 1.57 14.47
CA ILE A 232 -3.70 2.08 13.51
C ILE A 232 -3.04 2.26 12.13
N GLY A 233 -3.67 1.65 11.14
CA GLY A 233 -3.25 1.64 9.75
C GLY A 233 -3.44 2.97 9.04
N VAL A 234 -2.60 3.21 8.03
CA VAL A 234 -2.70 4.35 7.12
C VAL A 234 -3.33 3.85 5.82
N ARG A 235 -4.54 4.31 5.53
CA ARG A 235 -5.26 3.99 4.29
C ARG A 235 -5.37 5.24 3.41
N PRO A 236 -4.39 5.48 2.51
CA PRO A 236 -4.32 6.72 1.75
C PRO A 236 -5.40 6.78 0.67
N ALA A 237 -5.86 7.98 0.42
CA ALA A 237 -6.75 8.37 -0.66
C ALA A 237 -6.15 9.55 -1.43
N MET A 238 -6.55 9.69 -2.69
CA MET A 238 -6.08 10.76 -3.57
C MET A 238 -7.09 11.04 -4.67
N TRP A 239 -7.09 12.29 -5.13
CA TRP A 239 -7.78 12.69 -6.35
C TRP A 239 -6.82 12.63 -7.53
N LEU A 240 -7.23 11.99 -8.60
CA LEU A 240 -6.48 11.89 -9.86
C LEU A 240 -7.26 12.55 -10.98
N LYS A 241 -6.57 13.33 -11.82
CA LYS A 241 -7.09 13.88 -13.05
C LYS A 241 -7.39 12.75 -14.03
N LEU A 242 -8.51 12.87 -14.72
CA LEU A 242 -8.78 12.12 -15.92
C LEU A 242 -8.10 12.83 -17.10
N GLY A 243 -7.76 12.07 -18.17
CA GLY A 243 -7.18 12.68 -19.37
C GLY A 243 -8.05 13.81 -19.93
N GLU A 244 -7.52 14.70 -20.77
CA GLU A 244 -8.36 15.63 -21.52
C GLU A 244 -9.20 14.90 -22.56
#